data_AF-A0A803LEI1-F1
#
_entry.id   AF-A0A803LEI1-F1
#
_cell.length_a   1.000
_cell.length_b   1.000
_cell.length_c   1.000
_cell.angle_alpha   90.00
_cell.angle_beta   90.00
_cell.angle_gamma   90.00
#
_symmetry.space_group_name_H-M   'P 1'
#
loop_
_entity.id
_entity.type
_entity.pdbx_description
1 polymer ?
#
loop_
_entity_poly.entity_id
_entity_poly.type
_entity_poly.pdbx_seq_one_letter_code
_entity_poly.pdbx_strand_id
1 'polypeptide(L)'
;MMCDGISEFKLSNGNEYVVKLRTGVDEFLELVSTMFDLSICTMGNREYAHKVVEKLGGLEKILWVISREDCVKAKQKTLDVVLSCREATLIVDNTESVWEES
;
A
#
# COMPACT_ATOMS: atom_id res chain seq x y z
N MET A 1 -1.77 19.12 -22.44
CA MET A 1 -1.17 19.02 -21.10
C MET A 1 -1.60 17.69 -20.54
N MET A 2 -0.78 16.64 -20.70
CA MET A 2 -1.08 15.34 -20.12
C MET A 2 -0.83 15.45 -18.61
N CYS A 3 -1.77 15.00 -17.80
CA CYS A 3 -1.58 14.92 -16.36
C CYS A 3 -0.63 13.74 -16.08
N ASP A 4 0.65 14.03 -15.85
CA ASP A 4 1.62 13.02 -15.43
C ASP A 4 1.11 12.30 -14.16
N GLY A 5 1.24 10.98 -14.14
CA GLY A 5 0.92 10.13 -12.99
C GLY A 5 -0.53 9.63 -12.88
N ILE A 6 -1.39 9.81 -13.89
CA ILE A 6 -2.70 9.15 -13.95
C ILE A 6 -2.58 7.80 -14.65
N SER A 7 -3.14 6.76 -14.05
CA SER A 7 -3.20 5.40 -14.59
C SER A 7 -4.60 4.83 -14.46
N GLU A 8 -5.00 4.06 -15.46
CA GLU A 8 -6.28 3.38 -15.49
C GLU A 8 -6.09 1.86 -15.45
N PHE A 9 -6.96 1.16 -14.74
CA PHE A 9 -7.02 -0.29 -14.79
C PHE A 9 -8.41 -0.80 -14.39
N LYS A 10 -8.69 -2.03 -14.84
CA LYS A 10 -9.92 -2.76 -14.57
C LYS A 10 -9.64 -3.97 -13.70
N LEU A 11 -10.49 -4.20 -12.72
CA LEU A 11 -10.48 -5.39 -11.86
C LEU A 11 -11.30 -6.52 -12.49
N SER A 12 -11.06 -7.76 -12.04
CA SER A 12 -11.71 -8.96 -12.55
C SER A 12 -13.23 -8.95 -12.34
N ASN A 13 -13.70 -8.23 -11.33
CA ASN A 13 -15.13 -8.03 -11.05
C ASN A 13 -15.81 -7.00 -11.97
N GLY A 14 -15.07 -6.41 -12.91
CA GLY A 14 -15.57 -5.43 -13.86
C GLY A 14 -15.45 -3.97 -13.40
N ASN A 15 -15.03 -3.71 -12.17
CA ASN A 15 -14.83 -2.34 -11.68
C ASN A 15 -13.64 -1.67 -12.37
N GLU A 16 -13.80 -0.41 -12.72
CA GLU A 16 -12.78 0.41 -13.36
C GLU A 16 -12.27 1.48 -12.40
N TYR A 17 -10.96 1.69 -12.38
CA TYR A 17 -10.28 2.61 -11.48
C TYR A 17 -9.41 3.57 -12.26
N VAL A 18 -9.48 4.84 -11.86
CA VAL A 18 -8.51 5.87 -12.22
C VAL A 18 -7.69 6.16 -10.97
N VAL A 19 -6.38 5.92 -11.05
CA VAL A 19 -5.45 6.14 -9.96
C VAL A 19 -4.50 7.27 -10.33
N LYS A 20 -4.30 8.19 -9.38
CA LYS A 20 -3.27 9.21 -9.49
C LYS A 20 -2.20 8.95 -8.44
N LEU A 21 -0.97 8.75 -8.88
CA LEU A 21 0.16 8.66 -7.97
C LEU A 21 0.46 10.02 -7.36
N ARG A 22 0.85 10.04 -6.08
CA ARG A 22 1.24 11.29 -5.41
C ARG A 22 2.53 11.79 -6.03
N THR A 23 2.60 13.09 -6.34
CA THR A 23 3.82 13.71 -6.86
C THR A 23 4.98 13.46 -5.91
N GLY A 24 6.12 12.98 -6.44
CA GLY A 24 7.31 12.64 -5.66
C GLY A 24 7.30 11.23 -5.06
N VAL A 25 6.35 10.36 -5.42
CA VAL A 25 6.26 9.01 -4.83
C VAL A 25 7.45 8.14 -5.19
N ASP A 26 7.97 8.24 -6.41
CA ASP A 26 9.07 7.39 -6.87
C ASP A 26 10.36 7.75 -6.11
N GLU A 27 10.69 9.05 -6.02
CA GLU A 27 11.84 9.54 -5.26
C GLU A 27 11.71 9.25 -3.76
N PHE A 28 10.50 9.37 -3.23
CA PHE A 28 10.22 9.03 -1.83
C PHE A 28 10.51 7.55 -1.57
N LEU A 29 9.94 6.64 -2.38
CA LEU A 29 10.11 5.20 -2.23
C LEU A 29 11.57 4.78 -2.41
N GLU A 30 12.30 5.37 -3.37
CA GLU A 30 13.74 5.13 -3.53
C GLU A 30 14.51 5.53 -2.27
N LEU A 31 14.27 6.73 -1.73
CA LEU A 31 14.96 7.19 -0.52
C LEU A 31 14.63 6.30 0.69
N VAL A 32 13.35 6.02 0.95
CA VAL A 32 12.97 5.23 2.13
C VAL A 32 13.41 3.77 2.04
N SER A 33 13.51 3.20 0.83
CA SER A 33 14.03 1.84 0.62
C SER A 33 15.49 1.67 1.04
N THR A 34 16.25 2.75 1.19
CA THR A 34 17.62 2.71 1.72
C THR A 34 17.69 2.58 3.25
N MET A 35 16.57 2.81 3.94
CA MET A 35 16.48 2.87 5.40
C MET A 35 15.51 1.84 5.99
N PHE A 36 14.51 1.41 5.22
CA PHE A 36 13.42 0.54 5.68
C PHE A 36 13.09 -0.55 4.66
N ASP A 37 12.73 -1.72 5.15
CA ASP A 37 12.00 -2.71 4.37
C ASP A 37 10.56 -2.23 4.15
N LEU A 38 10.16 -2.05 2.89
CA LEU A 38 8.86 -1.46 2.56
C LEU A 38 7.78 -2.52 2.49
N SER A 39 6.65 -2.28 3.16
CA SER A 39 5.43 -3.08 3.05
C SER A 39 4.24 -2.18 2.79
N ILE A 40 3.24 -2.68 2.06
CA ILE A 40 1.99 -1.98 1.82
C ILE A 40 0.91 -2.63 2.68
N CYS A 41 0.16 -1.82 3.44
CA CYS A 41 -1.02 -2.25 4.16
C CYS A 41 -2.21 -1.40 3.76
N THR A 42 -3.23 -2.02 3.17
CA THR A 42 -4.39 -1.32 2.60
C THR A 42 -5.70 -1.99 2.96
N MET A 43 -6.74 -1.17 3.15
CA MET A 43 -8.12 -1.64 3.23
C MET A 43 -8.72 -1.92 1.84
N GLY A 44 -7.97 -1.75 0.76
CA GLY A 44 -8.33 -2.18 -0.59
C GLY A 44 -8.36 -3.71 -0.70
N ASN A 45 -9.08 -4.23 -1.70
CA ASN A 45 -9.02 -5.67 -1.97
C ASN A 45 -7.65 -6.04 -2.56
N ARG A 46 -7.29 -7.32 -2.51
CA ARG A 46 -5.97 -7.79 -2.94
C ARG A 46 -5.65 -7.47 -4.40
N GLU A 47 -6.64 -7.63 -5.28
CA GLU A 47 -6.46 -7.35 -6.71
C GLU A 47 -6.11 -5.88 -6.97
N TYR A 48 -6.85 -4.96 -6.33
CA TYR A 48 -6.58 -3.53 -6.40
C TYR A 48 -5.19 -3.21 -5.84
N ALA A 49 -4.82 -3.81 -4.70
CA ALA A 49 -3.52 -3.59 -4.08
C ALA A 49 -2.37 -3.97 -5.03
N HIS A 50 -2.42 -5.14 -5.65
CA HIS A 50 -1.42 -5.55 -6.64
C HIS A 50 -1.39 -4.65 -7.87
N LYS A 51 -2.55 -4.22 -8.38
CA LYS A 51 -2.60 -3.28 -9.51
C LYS A 51 -1.93 -1.95 -9.20
N VAL A 52 -2.08 -1.43 -7.98
CA VAL A 52 -1.38 -0.20 -7.57
C VAL A 52 0.11 -0.45 -7.40
N VAL A 53 0.53 -1.60 -6.85
CA VAL A 53 1.96 -1.96 -6.73
C VAL A 53 2.65 -2.04 -8.10
N GLU A 54 1.99 -2.61 -9.11
CA GLU A 54 2.48 -2.61 -10.49
C GLU A 54 2.77 -1.18 -10.99
N LYS A 55 1.99 -0.18 -10.54
CA LYS A 55 2.21 1.24 -10.89
C LYS A 55 3.28 1.93 -10.07
N LEU A 56 3.59 1.44 -8.88
CA LEU A 56 4.66 1.96 -8.00
C LEU A 56 6.05 1.42 -8.33
N GLY A 57 6.22 0.71 -9.45
CA GLY A 57 7.50 0.12 -9.85
C GLY A 57 7.65 -1.38 -9.54
N GLY A 58 6.57 -2.05 -9.14
CA GLY A 58 6.51 -3.51 -9.04
C GLY A 58 6.78 -4.09 -7.65
N LEU A 59 6.58 -5.42 -7.54
CA LEU A 59 6.64 -6.15 -6.27
C LEU A 59 8.06 -6.32 -5.71
N GLU A 60 9.10 -6.21 -6.53
CA GLU A 60 10.48 -6.46 -6.10
C GLU A 60 10.96 -5.48 -5.01
N LYS A 61 10.35 -4.30 -4.93
CA LYS A 61 10.65 -3.28 -3.91
C LYS A 61 9.76 -3.39 -2.66
N ILE A 62 8.80 -4.31 -2.62
CA ILE A 62 7.79 -4.42 -1.56
C ILE A 62 7.86 -5.81 -0.92
N LEU A 63 8.18 -5.88 0.37
CA LEU A 63 8.32 -7.11 1.13
C LEU A 63 6.97 -7.83 1.28
N TRP A 64 5.94 -7.10 1.73
CA TRP A 64 4.59 -7.65 1.92
C TRP A 64 3.52 -6.70 1.38
N VAL A 65 2.50 -7.28 0.76
CA VAL A 65 1.26 -6.59 0.37
C VAL A 65 0.13 -7.16 1.21
N ILE A 66 -0.27 -6.40 2.23
CA ILE A 66 -1.34 -6.74 3.17
C ILE A 66 -2.60 -6.02 2.71
N SER A 67 -3.58 -6.81 2.29
CA SER A 67 -4.86 -6.36 1.77
C SER A 67 -5.97 -6.50 2.81
N ARG A 68 -7.18 -6.02 2.48
CA ARG A 68 -8.36 -6.14 3.34
C ARG A 68 -8.63 -7.59 3.76
N GLU A 69 -8.37 -8.53 2.86
CA GLU A 69 -8.58 -9.95 3.05
C GLU A 69 -7.65 -10.55 4.12
N ASP A 70 -6.52 -9.89 4.40
CA ASP A 70 -5.54 -10.31 5.40
C ASP A 70 -5.81 -9.69 6.78
N CYS A 71 -6.74 -8.72 6.88
CA CYS A 71 -7.09 -8.06 8.14
C CYS A 71 -7.86 -9.00 9.08
N VAL A 72 -7.36 -9.20 10.29
CA VAL A 72 -7.98 -10.06 11.32
C VAL A 72 -9.30 -9.46 11.84
N LYS A 73 -9.38 -8.14 11.94
CA LYS A 73 -10.57 -7.41 12.39
C LYS A 73 -11.15 -6.56 11.28
N ALA A 74 -12.49 -6.54 11.20
CA ALA A 74 -13.18 -5.77 10.19
C ALA A 74 -12.86 -4.28 10.34
N LYS A 75 -12.36 -3.66 9.26
CA LYS A 75 -12.03 -2.22 9.19
C LYS A 75 -10.89 -1.76 10.10
N GLN A 76 -10.07 -2.69 10.60
CA GLN A 76 -8.89 -2.36 11.40
C GLN A 76 -7.63 -2.98 10.78
N LYS A 77 -6.54 -2.24 10.89
CA LYS A 77 -5.19 -2.69 10.58
C LYS A 77 -4.49 -3.00 11.91
N THR A 78 -3.60 -3.98 11.87
CA THR A 78 -2.79 -4.37 13.03
C THR A 78 -1.41 -4.80 12.54
N LEU A 79 -0.40 -4.56 13.37
CA LEU A 79 0.94 -5.09 13.17
C LEU A 79 1.02 -6.61 13.36
N ASP A 80 -0.01 -7.27 13.91
CA ASP A 80 -0.03 -8.75 14.05
C ASP A 80 0.04 -9.49 12.71
N VAL A 81 -0.36 -8.84 11.62
CA VAL A 81 -0.28 -9.40 10.25
C VAL A 81 1.09 -9.14 9.61
N VAL A 82 1.83 -8.14 10.10
CA VAL A 82 3.18 -7.83 9.63
C VAL A 82 4.16 -8.65 10.46
N LEU A 83 4.96 -9.51 9.82
CA LEU A 83 6.02 -10.25 10.51
C LEU A 83 7.24 -9.35 10.83
N SER A 84 7.01 -8.16 11.40
CA SER A 84 8.05 -7.19 11.76
C SER A 84 8.13 -7.00 13.27
N CYS A 85 9.31 -6.62 13.75
CA CYS A 85 9.46 -6.20 15.15
C CYS A 85 8.68 -4.90 15.36
N ARG A 86 7.66 -4.92 16.25
CA ARG A 86 6.82 -3.74 16.53
C ARG A 86 7.64 -2.52 16.92
N GLU A 87 8.71 -2.70 17.70
CA GLU A 87 9.60 -1.63 18.16
C GLU A 87 10.40 -0.95 17.03
N ALA A 88 10.55 -1.61 15.88
CA ALA A 88 11.28 -1.11 14.72
C ALA A 88 10.37 -0.81 13.51
N THR A 89 9.05 -0.76 13.72
CA THR A 89 8.07 -0.53 12.64
C THR A 89 7.60 0.91 12.63
N LEU A 90 7.68 1.57 11.46
CA LEU A 90 7.13 2.90 11.23
C LEU A 90 5.88 2.80 10.35
N ILE A 91 4.75 3.28 10.86
CA ILE A 91 3.48 3.34 10.10
C ILE A 91 3.32 4.73 9.50
N VAL A 92 3.06 4.79 8.19
CA VAL A 92 2.66 6.00 7.48
C VAL A 92 1.27 5.77 6.91
N ASP A 93 0.25 6.34 7.54
CA ASP A 93 -1.15 6.22 7.13
C ASP A 93 -1.85 7.58 7.30
N ASN A 94 -2.87 7.84 6.48
CA ASN A 94 -3.66 9.06 6.56
C ASN A 94 -4.83 8.94 7.55
N THR A 95 -5.11 7.74 8.07
CA THR A 95 -6.23 7.49 9.01
C THR A 95 -5.69 6.86 10.29
N GLU A 96 -5.67 7.62 11.39
CA GLU A 96 -5.19 7.11 12.68
C GLU A 96 -6.12 6.03 13.26
N SER A 97 -7.43 6.21 13.16
CA SER A 97 -8.44 5.34 13.82
C SER A 97 -8.47 3.90 13.32
N VAL A 98 -7.88 3.59 12.16
CA VAL A 98 -7.76 2.19 11.71
C VAL A 98 -6.63 1.44 12.39
N TRP A 99 -5.79 2.12 13.18
CA TRP A 99 -4.62 1.58 13.88
C TRP A 99 -4.74 1.65 15.42
N GLU A 100 -5.93 1.90 15.98
CA GLU A 100 -6.17 2.11 17.42
C GLU A 100 -5.63 1.00 18.37
N GLU A 101 -5.34 -0.20 17.85
CA GLU A 101 -4.87 -1.35 18.62
C GLU A 101 -3.40 -1.76 18.34
N SER A 102 -2.62 -0.89 17.68
CA SER A 102 -1.27 -1.20 17.19
C SER A 102 -0.17 -1.06 18.25
#